data_AF-K6DTM2-F1
#
_entry.id   AF-K6DTM2-F1
#
_cell.length_a   1.000
_cell.length_b   1.000
_cell.length_c   1.000
_cell.angle_alpha   90.00
_cell.angle_beta   90.00
_cell.angle_gamma   90.00
#
_symmetry.space_group_name_H-M   'P 1'
#
loop_
_entity.id
_entity.type
_entity.pdbx_description
1 polymer ?
#
loop_
_entity_poly.entity_id
_entity_poly.type
_entity_poly.pdbx_seq_one_letter_code
_entity_poly.pdbx_strand_id
1 'polypeptide(L)'
;MALINKEDFLIKYNVQLEEFESSGLEWAQLEVIYSHYIEQITTLTTTASTISEILRSNPNAHSVRSRIKNPEHLIHKIIRKTIREKQKEGNEQYTITLENYLNEVTDLIGIRVLHLYKDQALSIDHMIRNKWNLIETATIYIRSGDIIDPVLKESTDYVFKEHPAAYRSWHYLIKTNVTKEDTIVEIQVRTIFEEGWSEVDHQLRYPLELENQLLNNQLLVLNRLAGNADEMVNAIRETKKSLNDLNKEKVEQENLIQELKKEIEELYKDKNIQEGQLISLQEKISKLESYQRRNQKDLSELVSSSTSIFDVKNLVFNNSVKSSDTMRATAVLDKPFNNSILDASKVIFETSPTLKSAFTIIDKRKDNKE
;
A
#
# COMPACT_ATOMS: atom_id res chain seq x y z
N MET A 1 -1.82 0.33 -39.10
CA MET A 1 -0.74 1.30 -38.78
C MET A 1 0.56 0.51 -38.86
N ALA A 2 1.56 0.97 -39.62
CA ALA A 2 2.82 0.24 -39.77
C ALA A 2 3.80 0.59 -38.64
N LEU A 3 4.75 -0.31 -38.36
CA LEU A 3 5.89 -0.01 -37.49
C LEU A 3 6.75 1.08 -38.17
N ILE A 4 7.29 2.02 -37.38
CA ILE A 4 8.26 3.00 -37.88
C ILE A 4 9.51 2.29 -38.41
N ASN A 5 10.30 2.92 -39.29
CA ASN A 5 11.50 2.26 -39.82
C ASN A 5 12.54 1.99 -38.70
N LYS A 6 13.48 1.08 -39.00
CA LYS A 6 14.50 0.63 -38.05
C LYS A 6 15.29 1.79 -37.47
N GLU A 7 15.78 2.70 -38.30
CA GLU A 7 16.64 3.80 -37.89
C GLU A 7 15.92 4.74 -36.91
N ASP A 8 14.69 5.17 -37.26
CA ASP A 8 13.86 6.02 -36.42
C ASP A 8 13.49 5.32 -35.10
N PHE A 9 13.26 4.01 -35.13
CA PHE A 9 12.97 3.22 -33.94
C PHE A 9 14.14 3.20 -32.96
N LEU A 10 15.34 2.87 -33.45
CA LEU A 10 16.54 2.77 -32.63
C LEU A 10 16.87 4.14 -31.99
N ILE A 11 16.72 5.22 -32.75
CA ILE A 11 16.87 6.60 -32.24
C ILE A 11 15.83 6.89 -31.15
N LYS A 12 14.55 6.62 -31.42
CA LYS A 12 13.44 6.92 -30.49
C LYS A 12 13.58 6.21 -29.15
N TYR A 13 14.05 4.96 -29.16
CA TYR A 13 14.20 4.14 -27.95
C TYR A 13 15.61 4.11 -27.38
N ASN A 14 16.54 4.90 -27.95
CA ASN A 14 17.95 4.95 -27.55
C ASN A 14 18.63 3.56 -27.52
N VAL A 15 18.36 2.74 -28.52
CA VAL A 15 18.98 1.43 -28.69
C VAL A 15 20.17 1.58 -29.63
N GLN A 16 21.37 1.22 -29.19
CA GLN A 16 22.57 1.30 -30.03
C GLN A 16 22.53 0.24 -31.14
N LEU A 17 23.05 0.57 -32.31
CA LEU A 17 23.00 -0.33 -33.48
C LEU A 17 23.74 -1.65 -33.19
N GLU A 18 24.91 -1.56 -32.55
CA GLU A 18 25.72 -2.72 -32.18
C GLU A 18 24.99 -3.61 -31.17
N GLU A 19 24.24 -3.00 -30.24
CA GLU A 19 23.44 -3.73 -29.26
C GLU A 19 22.29 -4.48 -29.94
N PHE A 20 21.60 -3.82 -30.88
CA PHE A 20 20.58 -4.46 -31.71
C PHE A 20 21.15 -5.62 -32.54
N GLU A 21 22.30 -5.44 -33.19
CA GLU A 21 22.95 -6.50 -33.98
C GLU A 21 23.35 -7.69 -33.11
N SER A 22 23.82 -7.46 -31.88
CA SER A 22 24.14 -8.53 -30.93
C SER A 22 22.92 -9.38 -30.53
N SER A 23 21.71 -8.82 -30.65
CA SER A 23 20.47 -9.56 -30.36
C SER A 23 20.22 -10.69 -31.38
N GLY A 24 20.78 -10.60 -32.59
CA GLY A 24 20.52 -11.54 -33.69
C GLY A 24 19.08 -11.51 -34.21
N LEU A 25 18.28 -10.51 -33.83
CA LEU A 25 16.93 -10.31 -34.32
C LEU A 25 16.96 -9.64 -35.70
N GLU A 26 16.15 -10.13 -36.62
CA GLU A 26 15.97 -9.48 -37.92
C GLU A 26 14.79 -8.50 -37.85
N TRP A 27 14.98 -7.31 -38.42
CA TRP A 27 13.92 -6.28 -38.43
C TRP A 27 12.63 -6.76 -39.10
N ALA A 28 12.76 -7.52 -40.20
CA ALA A 28 11.63 -8.12 -40.89
C ALA A 28 10.79 -9.05 -39.99
N GLN A 29 11.44 -9.80 -39.08
CA GLN A 29 10.73 -10.65 -38.11
C GLN A 29 9.95 -9.80 -37.10
N LEU A 30 10.51 -8.68 -36.67
CA LEU A 30 9.84 -7.75 -35.75
C LEU A 30 8.61 -7.09 -36.40
N GLU A 31 8.68 -6.76 -37.69
CA GLU A 31 7.53 -6.25 -38.46
C GLU A 31 6.39 -7.27 -38.58
N VAL A 32 6.73 -8.56 -38.74
CA VAL A 32 5.76 -9.66 -38.76
C VAL A 32 5.12 -9.83 -37.38
N ILE A 33 5.91 -9.87 -36.30
CA ILE A 33 5.39 -9.93 -34.92
C ILE A 33 4.48 -8.74 -34.62
N TYR A 34 4.89 -7.53 -35.02
CA TYR A 34 4.11 -6.31 -34.83
C TYR A 34 2.74 -6.41 -35.52
N SER A 35 2.72 -6.86 -36.78
CA SER A 35 1.49 -7.00 -37.56
C SER A 35 0.56 -8.06 -36.98
N HIS A 36 1.10 -9.23 -36.64
CA HIS A 36 0.34 -10.30 -35.99
C HIS A 36 -0.22 -9.84 -34.62
N TYR A 37 0.58 -9.13 -33.81
CA TYR A 37 0.12 -8.64 -32.52
C TYR A 37 -1.03 -7.63 -32.63
N ILE A 38 -1.03 -6.77 -33.67
CA ILE A 38 -2.17 -5.87 -33.93
C ILE A 38 -3.48 -6.64 -34.10
N GLU A 39 -3.45 -7.77 -34.80
CA GLU A 39 -4.63 -8.63 -34.99
C GLU A 39 -5.11 -9.24 -33.67
N GLN A 40 -4.20 -9.50 -32.74
CA GLN A 40 -4.51 -10.05 -31.42
C GLN A 40 -5.09 -9.03 -30.43
N ILE A 41 -4.92 -7.72 -30.66
CA ILE A 41 -5.32 -6.66 -29.70
C ILE A 41 -6.78 -6.79 -29.27
N THR A 42 -7.69 -7.07 -30.19
CA THR A 42 -9.12 -7.18 -29.87
C THR A 42 -9.38 -8.34 -28.91
N THR A 43 -8.82 -9.51 -29.19
CA THR A 43 -8.93 -10.70 -28.34
C THR A 43 -8.32 -10.47 -26.96
N LEU A 44 -7.14 -9.85 -26.90
CA LEU A 44 -6.48 -9.51 -25.64
C LEU A 44 -7.30 -8.50 -24.83
N THR A 45 -7.91 -7.51 -25.50
CA THR A 45 -8.77 -6.50 -24.86
C THR A 45 -10.02 -7.14 -24.23
N THR A 46 -10.66 -8.06 -24.95
CA THR A 46 -11.82 -8.80 -24.44
C THR A 46 -11.42 -9.64 -23.22
N THR A 47 -10.32 -10.38 -23.32
CA THR A 47 -9.77 -11.19 -22.22
C THR A 47 -9.49 -10.34 -20.98
N ALA A 48 -8.82 -9.20 -21.16
CA ALA A 48 -8.52 -8.26 -20.09
C ALA A 48 -9.80 -7.70 -19.44
N SER A 49 -10.83 -7.42 -20.24
CA SER A 49 -12.10 -6.88 -19.77
C SER A 49 -12.86 -7.90 -18.92
N THR A 50 -12.91 -9.16 -19.35
CA THR A 50 -13.52 -10.27 -18.61
C THR A 50 -12.86 -10.46 -17.25
N ILE A 51 -11.53 -10.54 -17.20
CA ILE A 51 -10.80 -10.71 -15.94
C ILE A 51 -11.01 -9.48 -15.05
N SER A 52 -10.96 -8.28 -15.62
CA SER A 52 -11.19 -7.04 -14.86
C SER A 52 -12.58 -6.98 -14.23
N GLU A 53 -13.61 -7.49 -14.91
CA GLU A 53 -14.97 -7.57 -14.36
C GLU A 53 -15.04 -8.52 -13.16
N ILE A 54 -14.42 -9.70 -13.29
CA ILE A 54 -14.34 -10.68 -12.21
C ILE A 54 -13.62 -10.06 -11.01
N LEU A 55 -12.51 -9.36 -11.21
CA LEU A 55 -11.76 -8.70 -10.15
C LEU A 55 -12.56 -7.57 -9.48
N ARG A 56 -13.35 -6.81 -10.26
CA ARG A 56 -14.23 -5.73 -9.75
C ARG A 56 -15.37 -6.24 -8.86
N SER A 57 -15.74 -7.51 -8.96
CA SER A 57 -16.71 -8.12 -8.06
C SER A 57 -16.22 -8.26 -6.61
N ASN A 58 -14.92 -8.11 -6.36
CA ASN A 58 -14.37 -8.14 -5.01
C ASN A 58 -14.63 -6.80 -4.31
N PRO A 59 -15.32 -6.78 -3.14
CA PRO A 59 -15.62 -5.53 -2.43
C PRO A 59 -14.36 -4.78 -1.94
N ASN A 60 -13.22 -5.46 -1.84
CA ASN A 60 -11.95 -4.88 -1.45
C ASN A 60 -11.13 -4.34 -2.64
N ALA A 61 -11.55 -4.61 -3.88
CA ALA A 61 -11.00 -3.96 -5.06
C ALA A 61 -11.69 -2.60 -5.26
N HIS A 62 -10.98 -1.51 -4.96
CA HIS A 62 -11.50 -0.16 -5.13
C HIS A 62 -11.63 0.23 -6.61
N SER A 63 -10.62 -0.08 -7.41
CA SER A 63 -10.63 0.18 -8.84
C SER A 63 -9.80 -0.89 -9.56
N VAL A 64 -10.23 -1.29 -10.74
CA VAL A 64 -9.47 -2.21 -11.60
C VAL A 64 -9.28 -1.54 -12.95
N ARG A 65 -8.03 -1.46 -13.40
CA ARG A 65 -7.65 -0.92 -14.70
C ARG A 65 -6.93 -1.98 -15.50
N SER A 66 -7.33 -2.18 -16.73
CA SER A 66 -6.58 -3.00 -17.68
C SER A 66 -5.81 -2.12 -18.65
N ARG A 67 -4.68 -2.62 -19.11
CA ARG A 67 -3.87 -2.04 -20.17
C ARG A 67 -3.41 -3.14 -21.10
N ILE A 68 -3.63 -2.95 -22.39
CA ILE A 68 -2.99 -3.75 -23.42
C ILE A 68 -1.68 -3.09 -23.81
N LYS A 69 -0.62 -3.89 -23.95
CA LYS A 69 0.69 -3.37 -24.31
C LYS A 69 0.64 -2.73 -25.68
N ASN A 70 1.26 -1.56 -25.82
CA ASN A 70 1.34 -0.88 -27.10
C ASN A 70 2.22 -1.71 -28.06
N PRO A 71 1.83 -1.88 -29.35
CA PRO A 71 2.58 -2.68 -30.32
C PRO A 71 4.05 -2.25 -30.52
N GLU A 72 4.32 -0.95 -30.55
CA GLU A 72 5.70 -0.45 -30.70
C GLU A 72 6.53 -0.71 -29.43
N HIS A 73 5.90 -0.53 -28.26
CA HIS A 73 6.53 -0.86 -26.97
C HIS A 73 6.74 -2.37 -26.79
N LEU A 74 5.93 -3.22 -27.44
CA LEU A 74 6.16 -4.66 -27.51
C LEU A 74 7.46 -4.96 -28.23
N ILE A 75 7.69 -4.37 -29.42
CA ILE A 75 8.93 -4.55 -30.17
C ILE A 75 10.14 -4.10 -29.35
N HIS A 76 10.04 -2.95 -28.67
CA HIS A 76 11.14 -2.47 -27.81
C HIS A 76 11.40 -3.45 -26.64
N LYS A 77 10.34 -3.98 -26.00
CA LYS A 77 10.46 -4.99 -24.95
C LYS A 77 11.11 -6.27 -25.48
N ILE A 78 10.79 -6.72 -26.70
CA ILE A 78 11.35 -7.91 -27.32
C ILE A 78 12.86 -7.76 -27.53
N ILE A 79 13.30 -6.65 -28.13
CA ILE A 79 14.72 -6.35 -28.36
C ILE A 79 15.46 -6.36 -27.02
N ARG A 80 15.01 -5.54 -26.06
CA ARG A 80 15.63 -5.41 -24.74
C ARG A 80 15.65 -6.73 -23.97
N LYS A 81 14.56 -7.51 -23.98
CA LYS A 81 14.50 -8.81 -23.30
C LYS A 81 15.48 -9.79 -23.94
N THR A 82 15.54 -9.85 -25.27
CA THR A 82 16.44 -10.75 -26.00
C THR A 82 17.91 -10.47 -25.68
N ILE A 83 18.32 -9.19 -25.72
CA ILE A 83 19.68 -8.79 -25.37
C ILE A 83 20.00 -9.19 -23.92
N ARG A 84 19.13 -8.83 -22.98
CA ARG A 84 19.33 -9.12 -21.55
C ARG A 84 19.42 -10.63 -21.26
N GLU A 85 18.57 -11.44 -21.88
CA GLU A 85 18.57 -12.88 -21.65
C GLU A 85 19.80 -13.55 -22.26
N LYS A 86 20.26 -13.12 -23.44
CA LYS A 86 21.50 -13.62 -24.06
C LYS A 86 22.78 -13.33 -23.26
N GLN A 87 22.77 -12.27 -22.46
CA GLN A 87 23.89 -11.94 -21.56
C GLN A 87 23.99 -12.88 -20.35
N LYS A 88 22.97 -13.71 -20.09
CA LYS A 88 23.01 -14.71 -19.01
C LYS A 88 23.73 -15.97 -19.50
N GLU A 89 24.54 -16.55 -18.63
CA GLU A 89 25.27 -17.79 -18.89
C GLU A 89 24.31 -18.91 -19.32
N GLY A 90 24.59 -19.55 -20.46
CA GLY A 90 23.80 -20.66 -21.00
C GLY A 90 22.57 -20.26 -21.84
N ASN A 91 22.34 -18.97 -22.07
CA ASN A 91 21.21 -18.44 -22.85
C ASN A 91 21.63 -17.79 -24.18
N GLU A 92 22.79 -18.14 -24.74
CA GLU A 92 23.36 -17.48 -25.93
C GLU A 92 22.44 -17.60 -27.16
N GLN A 93 21.61 -18.64 -27.20
CA GLN A 93 20.64 -18.92 -28.28
C GLN A 93 19.22 -18.39 -27.99
N TYR A 94 19.01 -17.70 -26.87
CA TYR A 94 17.68 -17.15 -26.54
C TYR A 94 17.21 -16.18 -27.62
N THR A 95 16.02 -16.41 -28.17
CA THR A 95 15.40 -15.50 -29.13
C THR A 95 13.89 -15.53 -29.02
N ILE A 96 13.26 -14.40 -29.31
CA ILE A 96 11.81 -14.27 -29.34
C ILE A 96 11.35 -14.22 -30.80
N THR A 97 10.48 -15.16 -31.16
CA THR A 97 9.98 -15.38 -32.52
C THR A 97 8.46 -15.21 -32.56
N LEU A 98 7.88 -15.29 -33.76
CA LEU A 98 6.42 -15.22 -33.95
C LEU A 98 5.68 -16.33 -33.19
N GLU A 99 6.30 -17.49 -33.03
CA GLU A 99 5.70 -18.67 -32.41
C GLU A 99 5.69 -18.59 -30.87
N ASN A 100 6.63 -17.86 -30.27
CA ASN A 100 6.82 -17.86 -28.81
C ASN A 100 6.54 -16.51 -28.12
N TYR A 101 6.44 -15.38 -28.85
CA TYR A 101 6.38 -14.06 -28.21
C TYR A 101 5.17 -13.87 -27.28
N LEU A 102 4.04 -14.53 -27.55
CA LEU A 102 2.85 -14.51 -26.69
C LEU A 102 3.09 -15.16 -25.32
N ASN A 103 4.03 -16.11 -25.24
CA ASN A 103 4.43 -16.77 -24.01
C ASN A 103 5.61 -16.08 -23.34
N GLU A 104 6.56 -15.58 -24.14
CA GLU A 104 7.76 -14.92 -23.64
C GLU A 104 7.49 -13.52 -23.08
N VAL A 105 6.52 -12.80 -23.63
CA VAL A 105 6.14 -11.47 -23.13
C VAL A 105 4.93 -11.64 -22.21
N THR A 106 5.19 -11.66 -20.92
CA THR A 106 4.19 -11.97 -19.89
C THR A 106 3.23 -10.82 -19.56
N ASP A 107 3.59 -9.59 -19.93
CA ASP A 107 2.85 -8.35 -19.66
C ASP A 107 2.16 -7.79 -20.91
N LEU A 108 1.69 -8.65 -21.83
CA LEU A 108 0.86 -8.23 -22.96
C LEU A 108 -0.49 -7.68 -22.48
N ILE A 109 -1.07 -8.35 -21.50
CA ILE A 109 -2.20 -7.87 -20.71
C ILE A 109 -1.68 -7.56 -19.31
N GLY A 110 -1.74 -6.28 -18.93
CA GLY A 110 -1.50 -5.85 -17.56
C GLY A 110 -2.81 -5.42 -16.90
N ILE A 111 -3.13 -5.99 -15.75
CA ILE A 111 -4.28 -5.57 -14.93
C ILE A 111 -3.77 -5.03 -13.61
N ARG A 112 -4.18 -3.82 -13.26
CA ARG A 112 -3.90 -3.19 -11.97
C ARG A 112 -5.15 -3.23 -11.11
N VAL A 113 -5.06 -3.81 -9.94
CA VAL A 113 -6.12 -3.82 -8.92
C VAL A 113 -5.70 -2.91 -7.79
N LEU A 114 -6.43 -1.81 -7.63
CA LEU A 114 -6.19 -0.82 -6.59
C LEU A 114 -7.05 -1.13 -5.38
N HIS A 115 -6.44 -1.13 -4.20
CA HIS A 115 -7.14 -1.19 -2.91
C HIS A 115 -6.80 0.04 -2.06
N LEU A 116 -7.60 0.29 -1.03
CA LEU A 116 -7.43 1.47 -0.16
C LEU A 116 -6.53 1.18 1.04
N TYR A 117 -6.61 -0.04 1.58
CA TYR A 117 -5.94 -0.41 2.81
C TYR A 117 -5.06 -1.64 2.60
N LYS A 118 -3.91 -1.73 3.28
CA LYS A 118 -2.93 -2.78 3.01
C LYS A 118 -3.44 -4.20 3.27
N ASP A 119 -4.29 -4.38 4.28
CA ASP A 119 -4.91 -5.67 4.64
C ASP A 119 -5.87 -6.20 3.56
N GLN A 120 -6.42 -5.33 2.72
CA GLN A 120 -7.33 -5.71 1.63
C GLN A 120 -6.63 -6.54 0.54
N ALA A 121 -5.31 -6.42 0.40
CA ALA A 121 -4.54 -7.19 -0.57
C ALA A 121 -4.74 -8.70 -0.39
N LEU A 122 -4.88 -9.19 0.84
CA LEU A 122 -5.11 -10.61 1.14
C LEU A 122 -6.45 -11.12 0.61
N SER A 123 -7.50 -10.31 0.69
CA SER A 123 -8.81 -10.68 0.15
C SER A 123 -8.79 -10.77 -1.38
N ILE A 124 -8.00 -9.91 -2.03
CA ILE A 124 -7.81 -9.92 -3.48
C ILE A 124 -6.95 -11.11 -3.90
N ASP A 125 -5.84 -11.35 -3.20
CA ASP A 125 -4.97 -12.52 -3.36
C ASP A 125 -5.79 -13.83 -3.35
N HIS A 126 -6.57 -14.04 -2.29
CA HIS A 126 -7.37 -15.25 -2.13
C HIS A 126 -8.33 -15.46 -3.32
N MET A 127 -8.95 -14.38 -3.81
CA MET A 127 -9.80 -14.45 -5.00
C MET A 127 -8.99 -14.82 -6.25
N ILE A 128 -7.82 -14.22 -6.46
CA ILE A 128 -6.97 -14.51 -7.62
C ILE A 128 -6.56 -15.98 -7.63
N ARG A 129 -5.97 -16.46 -6.53
CA ARG A 129 -5.47 -17.84 -6.41
C ARG A 129 -6.59 -18.89 -6.45
N ASN A 130 -7.81 -18.55 -6.04
CA ASN A 130 -8.96 -19.45 -6.14
C ASN A 130 -9.56 -19.53 -7.55
N LYS A 131 -9.45 -18.45 -8.35
CA LYS A 131 -10.07 -18.38 -9.68
C LYS A 131 -9.14 -18.76 -10.83
N TRP A 132 -7.83 -18.60 -10.66
CA TRP A 132 -6.86 -18.84 -11.72
C TRP A 132 -5.65 -19.64 -11.23
N ASN A 133 -5.11 -20.45 -12.13
CA ASN A 133 -3.82 -21.09 -11.91
C ASN A 133 -2.71 -20.07 -12.14
N LEU A 134 -1.79 -20.00 -11.18
CA LEU A 134 -0.58 -19.20 -11.32
C LEU A 134 0.45 -19.96 -12.17
N ILE A 135 1.11 -19.25 -13.08
CA ILE A 135 2.23 -19.79 -13.88
C ILE A 135 3.50 -19.87 -13.01
N GLU A 136 3.66 -18.90 -12.13
CA GLU A 136 4.76 -18.81 -11.16
C GLU A 136 4.21 -18.41 -9.79
N THR A 137 4.96 -18.71 -8.74
CA THR A 137 4.64 -18.26 -7.38
C THR A 137 4.51 -16.74 -7.34
N ALA A 138 3.46 -16.23 -6.70
CA ALA A 138 3.19 -14.80 -6.63
C ALA A 138 4.38 -14.05 -6.03
N THR A 139 4.83 -12.97 -6.67
CA THR A 139 5.96 -12.18 -6.21
C THR A 139 5.46 -10.97 -5.44
N ILE A 140 5.90 -10.78 -4.20
CA ILE A 140 5.59 -9.60 -3.40
C ILE A 140 6.83 -8.73 -3.32
N TYR A 141 6.75 -7.55 -3.91
CA TYR A 141 7.79 -6.54 -3.80
C TYR A 141 7.64 -5.76 -2.49
N ILE A 142 8.72 -5.71 -1.74
CA ILE A 142 8.81 -5.06 -0.44
C ILE A 142 9.94 -4.05 -0.42
N ARG A 143 9.90 -3.12 0.52
CA ARG A 143 11.01 -2.22 0.81
C ARG A 143 11.78 -2.72 2.02
N SER A 144 13.09 -2.48 2.03
CA SER A 144 13.92 -2.66 3.22
C SER A 144 13.33 -1.92 4.43
N GLY A 145 13.08 -2.66 5.52
CA GLY A 145 12.46 -2.16 6.74
C GLY A 145 10.94 -2.28 6.82
N ASP A 146 10.27 -2.76 5.77
CA ASP A 146 8.83 -3.07 5.86
C ASP A 146 8.61 -4.24 6.84
N ILE A 147 7.62 -4.09 7.72
CA ILE A 147 7.19 -5.16 8.62
C ILE A 147 6.26 -6.07 7.83
N ILE A 148 6.68 -7.31 7.63
CA ILE A 148 5.91 -8.35 6.97
C ILE A 148 5.34 -9.27 8.05
N ASP A 149 4.08 -9.65 7.89
CA ASP A 149 3.47 -10.67 8.74
C ASP A 149 4.33 -11.94 8.74
N PRO A 150 4.81 -12.43 9.90
CA PRO A 150 5.59 -13.66 9.99
C PRO A 150 4.93 -14.85 9.30
N VAL A 151 3.59 -14.95 9.37
CA VAL A 151 2.83 -16.04 8.75
C VAL A 151 2.91 -15.98 7.23
N LEU A 152 2.84 -14.77 6.65
CA LEU A 152 3.00 -14.60 5.21
C LEU A 152 4.43 -14.88 4.76
N LYS A 153 5.41 -14.51 5.59
CA LYS A 153 6.83 -14.72 5.30
C LYS A 153 7.25 -16.19 5.34
N GLU A 154 6.62 -16.99 6.21
CA GLU A 154 6.84 -18.44 6.31
C GLU A 154 6.07 -19.23 5.26
N SER A 155 5.09 -18.62 4.59
CA SER A 155 4.34 -19.28 3.52
C SER A 155 5.20 -19.50 2.27
N THR A 156 5.08 -20.69 1.68
CA THR A 156 5.65 -21.02 0.37
C THR A 156 4.84 -20.46 -0.80
N ASP A 157 3.71 -19.82 -0.53
CA ASP A 157 2.80 -19.28 -1.55
C ASP A 157 3.34 -18.00 -2.21
N TYR A 158 4.37 -17.39 -1.62
CA TYR A 158 4.91 -16.10 -2.07
C TYR A 158 6.43 -16.09 -2.18
N VAL A 159 6.92 -15.32 -3.14
CA VAL A 159 8.34 -14.94 -3.23
C VAL A 159 8.47 -13.46 -2.88
N PHE A 160 9.16 -13.17 -1.77
CA PHE A 160 9.45 -11.79 -1.37
C PHE A 160 10.71 -11.29 -2.07
N LYS A 161 10.64 -10.11 -2.70
CA LYS A 161 11.78 -9.45 -3.34
C LYS A 161 11.90 -8.01 -2.87
N GLU A 162 13.07 -7.63 -2.40
CA GLU A 162 13.39 -6.22 -2.16
C GLU A 162 13.68 -5.52 -3.48
N HIS A 163 12.97 -4.43 -3.76
CA HIS A 163 13.24 -3.65 -4.97
C HIS A 163 14.16 -2.45 -4.66
N PRO A 164 15.24 -2.21 -5.44
CA PRO A 164 16.19 -1.11 -5.20
C PRO A 164 15.54 0.28 -5.11
N ALA A 165 14.48 0.50 -5.89
CA ALA A 165 13.71 1.74 -5.89
C ALA A 165 12.59 1.81 -4.82
N ALA A 166 12.62 0.94 -3.80
CA ALA A 166 11.59 0.86 -2.76
C ALA A 166 10.17 0.62 -3.29
N TYR A 167 10.08 -0.07 -4.43
CA TYR A 167 8.82 -0.38 -5.11
C TYR A 167 8.03 -1.44 -4.32
N ARG A 168 6.72 -1.24 -4.18
CA ARG A 168 5.80 -2.14 -3.49
C ARG A 168 4.63 -2.51 -4.40
N SER A 169 4.39 -3.81 -4.53
CA SER A 169 3.26 -4.36 -5.29
C SER A 169 3.25 -5.88 -5.17
N TRP A 170 2.08 -6.48 -5.29
CA TRP A 170 1.94 -7.92 -5.42
C TRP A 170 1.73 -8.26 -6.89
N HIS A 171 2.56 -9.14 -7.42
CA HIS A 171 2.59 -9.53 -8.82
C HIS A 171 2.15 -10.99 -8.96
N TYR A 172 1.16 -11.20 -9.82
CA TYR A 172 0.64 -12.51 -10.16
C TYR A 172 0.74 -12.69 -11.66
N LEU A 173 1.23 -13.86 -12.07
CA LEU A 173 1.17 -14.27 -13.45
C LEU A 173 0.15 -15.39 -13.58
N ILE A 174 -1.00 -15.07 -14.18
CA ILE A 174 -2.08 -16.03 -14.35
C ILE A 174 -2.14 -16.54 -15.78
N LYS A 175 -2.63 -17.77 -15.93
CA LYS A 175 -2.97 -18.35 -17.22
C LYS A 175 -4.48 -18.48 -17.34
N THR A 176 -5.05 -17.99 -18.43
CA THR A 176 -6.49 -18.07 -18.69
C THR A 176 -6.78 -18.46 -20.13
N ASN A 177 -7.90 -19.14 -20.36
CA ASN A 177 -8.36 -19.58 -21.67
C ASN A 177 -9.77 -19.02 -21.94
N VAL A 178 -9.87 -17.72 -22.24
CA VAL A 178 -11.15 -17.12 -22.66
C VAL A 178 -11.53 -17.62 -24.07
N THR A 179 -10.53 -17.91 -24.90
CA THR A 179 -10.67 -18.60 -26.19
C THR A 179 -10.06 -19.99 -26.11
N LYS A 180 -9.81 -20.63 -27.26
CA LYS A 180 -9.07 -21.91 -27.32
C LYS A 180 -7.59 -21.76 -26.99
N GLU A 181 -7.07 -20.54 -27.04
CA GLU A 181 -5.66 -20.25 -26.79
C GLU A 181 -5.46 -19.77 -25.37
N ASP A 182 -4.38 -20.26 -24.77
CA ASP A 182 -3.97 -19.81 -23.45
C ASP A 182 -3.37 -18.42 -23.54
N THR A 183 -3.89 -17.50 -22.74
CA THR A 183 -3.38 -16.14 -22.61
C THR A 183 -2.79 -15.94 -21.23
N ILE A 184 -1.58 -15.37 -21.21
CA ILE A 184 -0.89 -14.97 -20.00
C ILE A 184 -1.31 -13.55 -19.61
N VAL A 185 -1.62 -13.34 -18.34
CA VAL A 185 -2.00 -12.03 -17.81
C VAL A 185 -1.22 -11.72 -16.55
N GLU A 186 -0.61 -10.54 -16.52
CA GLU A 186 0.05 -9.99 -15.34
C GLU A 186 -0.98 -9.18 -14.53
N ILE A 187 -1.23 -9.60 -13.29
CA ILE A 187 -2.06 -8.86 -12.34
C ILE A 187 -1.15 -8.22 -11.29
N GLN A 188 -1.30 -6.92 -11.08
CA GLN A 188 -0.59 -6.15 -10.08
C GLN A 188 -1.59 -5.61 -9.07
N VAL A 189 -1.41 -5.94 -7.79
CA VAL A 189 -2.25 -5.45 -6.69
C VAL A 189 -1.43 -4.41 -5.91
N ARG A 190 -2.01 -3.22 -5.72
CA ARG A 190 -1.36 -2.03 -5.13
C ARG A 190 -2.34 -1.15 -4.37
N THR A 191 -1.84 -0.35 -3.44
CA THR A 191 -2.61 0.78 -2.90
C THR A 191 -2.73 1.91 -3.93
N ILE A 192 -3.63 2.86 -3.67
CA ILE A 192 -3.74 4.09 -4.50
C ILE A 192 -2.44 4.90 -4.48
N PHE A 193 -1.77 4.99 -3.31
CA PHE A 193 -0.55 5.78 -3.18
C PHE A 193 0.64 5.09 -3.85
N GLU A 194 0.76 3.76 -3.72
CA GLU A 194 1.76 2.96 -4.45
C GLU A 194 1.59 3.09 -5.96
N GLU A 195 0.34 3.02 -6.46
CA GLU A 195 0.04 3.24 -7.87
C GLU A 195 0.42 4.65 -8.32
N GLY A 196 0.00 5.68 -7.57
CA GLY A 196 0.28 7.07 -7.90
C GLY A 196 1.77 7.36 -8.01
N TRP A 197 2.58 6.83 -7.07
CA TRP A 197 4.02 6.92 -7.17
C TRP A 197 4.56 6.14 -8.38
N SER A 198 4.13 4.89 -8.57
CA SER A 198 4.65 4.03 -9.65
C SER A 198 4.37 4.57 -11.06
N GLU A 199 3.26 5.26 -11.28
CA GLU A 199 2.93 5.85 -12.57
C GLU A 199 3.78 7.09 -12.85
N VAL A 200 3.98 7.97 -11.85
CA VAL A 200 4.91 9.11 -11.96
C VAL A 200 6.33 8.62 -12.23
N ASP A 201 6.73 7.60 -11.50
CA ASP A 201 8.03 6.97 -11.62
C ASP A 201 8.29 6.39 -13.01
N HIS A 202 7.33 5.63 -13.53
CA HIS A 202 7.39 5.06 -14.86
C HIS A 202 7.41 6.13 -15.95
N GLN A 203 6.69 7.25 -15.79
CA GLN A 203 6.71 8.35 -16.77
C GLN A 203 8.03 9.13 -16.77
N LEU A 204 8.64 9.33 -15.60
CA LEU A 204 9.82 10.19 -15.46
C LEU A 204 11.14 9.43 -15.64
N ARG A 205 11.23 8.16 -15.23
CA ARG A 205 12.48 7.38 -15.34
C ARG A 205 12.54 6.51 -16.57
N TYR A 206 11.42 5.89 -16.93
CA TYR A 206 11.45 4.76 -17.84
C TYR A 206 11.13 5.19 -19.28
N PRO A 207 11.93 4.78 -20.29
CA PRO A 207 13.14 3.94 -20.21
C PRO A 207 14.48 4.71 -20.18
N LEU A 208 14.49 6.03 -20.34
CA LEU A 208 15.68 6.79 -20.78
C LEU A 208 16.52 7.43 -19.65
N GLU A 209 15.98 7.58 -18.43
CA GLU A 209 16.59 8.40 -17.37
C GLU A 209 17.03 7.57 -16.15
N LEU A 210 17.33 6.29 -16.34
CA LEU A 210 17.68 5.36 -15.24
C LEU A 210 18.93 5.78 -14.46
N GLU A 211 19.86 6.48 -15.10
CA GLU A 211 21.16 6.88 -14.52
C GLU A 211 21.12 8.25 -13.80
N ASN A 212 20.01 8.98 -13.88
CA ASN A 212 19.91 10.32 -13.33
C ASN A 212 19.76 10.29 -11.80
N GLN A 213 20.88 10.48 -11.09
CA GLN A 213 20.92 10.42 -9.62
C GLN A 213 19.98 11.43 -8.94
N LEU A 214 19.81 12.63 -9.50
CA LEU A 214 18.94 13.66 -8.92
C LEU A 214 17.48 13.22 -8.99
N LEU A 215 17.02 12.75 -10.16
CA LEU A 215 15.67 12.22 -10.33
C LEU A 215 15.43 11.01 -9.44
N ASN A 216 16.39 10.09 -9.36
CA ASN A 216 16.30 8.91 -8.50
C ASN A 216 16.11 9.28 -7.03
N ASN A 217 16.83 10.28 -6.54
CA ASN A 217 16.68 10.76 -5.16
C ASN A 217 15.31 11.41 -4.92
N GLN A 218 14.83 12.25 -5.84
CA GLN A 218 13.52 12.88 -5.73
C GLN A 218 12.38 11.86 -5.76
N LEU A 219 12.46 10.86 -6.63
CA LEU A 219 11.48 9.78 -6.72
C LEU A 219 11.51 8.86 -5.50
N LEU A 220 12.67 8.65 -4.89
CA LEU A 220 12.76 7.95 -3.61
C LEU A 220 12.08 8.72 -2.47
N VAL A 221 12.19 10.05 -2.45
CA VAL A 221 11.45 10.88 -1.49
C VAL A 221 9.95 10.78 -1.74
N LEU A 222 9.49 10.84 -2.99
CA LEU A 222 8.08 10.67 -3.33
C LEU A 222 7.55 9.28 -2.92
N ASN A 223 8.34 8.22 -3.13
CA ASN A 223 8.01 6.87 -2.68
C ASN A 223 7.79 6.81 -1.16
N ARG A 224 8.67 7.47 -0.40
CA ARG A 224 8.56 7.55 1.07
C ARG A 224 7.27 8.26 1.49
N LEU A 225 6.93 9.37 0.83
CA LEU A 225 5.69 10.10 1.10
C LEU A 225 4.45 9.24 0.81
N ALA A 226 4.45 8.52 -0.32
CA ALA A 226 3.37 7.60 -0.67
C ALA A 226 3.21 6.48 0.39
N GLY A 227 4.32 5.86 0.80
CA GLY A 227 4.31 4.84 1.85
C GLY A 227 3.82 5.36 3.20
N ASN A 228 4.23 6.56 3.60
CA ASN A 228 3.75 7.20 4.83
C ASN A 228 2.25 7.54 4.75
N ALA A 229 1.77 7.95 3.57
CA ALA A 229 0.35 8.21 3.35
C ALA A 229 -0.46 6.93 3.54
N ASP A 230 -0.02 5.79 2.99
CA ASP A 230 -0.67 4.48 3.22
C ASP A 230 -0.73 4.09 4.69
N GLU A 231 0.36 4.27 5.44
CA GLU A 231 0.39 3.99 6.88
C GLU A 231 -0.56 4.90 7.66
N MET A 232 -0.58 6.20 7.30
CA MET A 232 -1.49 7.16 7.91
C MET A 232 -2.96 6.82 7.65
N VAL A 233 -3.31 6.35 6.44
CA VAL A 233 -4.68 5.90 6.14
C VAL A 233 -5.09 4.73 7.05
N ASN A 234 -4.20 3.76 7.29
CA ASN A 234 -4.49 2.67 8.21
C ASN A 234 -4.68 3.17 9.66
N ALA A 235 -3.83 4.07 10.13
CA ALA A 235 -3.94 4.65 11.47
C ALA A 235 -5.25 5.45 11.67
N ILE A 236 -5.67 6.21 10.65
CA ILE A 236 -6.96 6.93 10.67
C ILE A 236 -8.12 5.94 10.77
N ARG A 237 -8.06 4.84 10.02
CA ARG A 237 -9.09 3.79 10.05
C ARG A 237 -9.18 3.12 11.42
N GLU A 238 -8.03 2.78 12.02
CA GLU A 238 -7.97 2.21 13.37
C GLU A 238 -8.52 3.18 14.42
N THR A 239 -8.12 4.46 14.36
CA THR A 239 -8.63 5.50 15.24
C THR A 239 -10.16 5.61 15.14
N LYS A 240 -10.70 5.64 13.92
CA LYS A 240 -12.15 5.69 13.69
C LYS A 240 -12.86 4.46 14.28
N LYS A 241 -12.27 3.27 14.16
CA LYS A 241 -12.82 2.03 14.73
C LYS A 241 -12.86 2.13 16.26
N SER A 242 -11.75 2.49 16.89
CA SER A 242 -11.67 2.66 18.35
C SER A 242 -12.66 3.70 18.86
N LEU A 243 -12.82 4.84 18.17
CA LEU A 243 -13.81 5.85 18.54
C LEU A 243 -15.26 5.33 18.44
N ASN A 244 -15.57 4.51 17.43
CA ASN A 244 -16.89 3.91 17.31
C ASN A 244 -17.17 2.89 18.43
N ASP A 245 -16.18 2.08 18.79
CA ASP A 245 -16.32 1.10 19.86
C ASP A 245 -16.49 1.79 21.22
N LEU A 246 -15.71 2.84 21.50
CA LEU A 246 -15.89 3.70 22.68
C LEU A 246 -17.29 4.36 22.72
N ASN A 247 -17.80 4.80 21.57
CA ASN A 247 -19.15 5.37 21.50
C ASN A 247 -20.25 4.33 21.76
N LYS A 248 -20.06 3.07 21.34
CA LYS A 248 -21.00 1.99 21.65
C LYS A 248 -21.01 1.67 23.14
N GLU A 249 -19.82 1.48 23.74
CA GLU A 249 -19.69 1.25 25.18
C GLU A 249 -20.33 2.39 25.99
N LYS A 250 -20.17 3.62 25.52
CA LYS A 250 -20.81 4.79 26.12
C LYS A 250 -22.34 4.70 26.11
N VAL A 251 -22.94 4.36 24.96
CA VAL A 251 -24.39 4.22 24.84
C VAL A 251 -24.91 3.07 25.73
N GLU A 252 -24.18 1.96 25.79
CA GLU A 252 -24.52 0.84 26.68
C GLU A 252 -24.46 1.25 28.16
N GLN A 253 -23.43 1.99 28.56
CA GLN A 253 -23.31 2.52 29.92
C GLN A 253 -24.44 3.51 30.24
N GLU A 254 -24.79 4.41 29.31
CA GLU A 254 -25.90 5.35 29.48
C GLU A 254 -27.25 4.61 29.65
N ASN A 255 -27.49 3.56 28.86
CA ASN A 255 -28.68 2.73 28.97
C ASN A 255 -28.76 2.01 30.32
N LEU A 256 -27.64 1.41 30.77
CA LEU A 256 -27.56 0.72 32.06
C LEU A 256 -27.81 1.70 33.22
N ILE A 257 -27.27 2.92 33.14
CA ILE A 257 -27.55 3.97 34.15
C ILE A 257 -29.04 4.31 34.18
N GLN A 258 -29.71 4.41 33.02
CA GLN A 258 -31.15 4.68 32.97
C GLN A 258 -31.99 3.52 33.50
N GLU A 259 -31.59 2.28 33.24
CA GLU A 259 -32.25 1.09 33.77
C GLU A 259 -32.12 1.01 35.29
N LEU A 260 -30.91 1.17 35.82
CA LEU A 260 -30.67 1.22 37.27
C LEU A 260 -31.45 2.36 37.94
N LYS A 261 -31.58 3.52 37.28
CA LYS A 261 -32.42 4.63 37.78
C LYS A 261 -33.88 4.22 37.89
N LYS A 262 -34.44 3.55 36.87
CA LYS A 262 -35.82 3.06 36.90
C LYS A 262 -36.03 2.00 37.98
N GLU A 263 -35.11 1.05 38.11
CA GLU A 263 -35.19 -0.02 39.11
C GLU A 263 -35.15 0.57 40.54
N ILE A 264 -34.31 1.58 40.79
CA ILE A 264 -34.28 2.31 42.06
C ILE A 264 -35.62 3.06 42.30
N GLU A 265 -36.21 3.68 41.28
CA GLU A 265 -37.51 4.34 41.41
C GLU A 265 -38.66 3.36 41.69
N GLU A 266 -38.62 2.17 41.09
CA GLU A 266 -39.60 1.10 41.34
C GLU A 266 -39.47 0.55 42.76
N LEU A 267 -38.25 0.25 43.21
CA LEU A 267 -37.97 -0.19 44.59
C LEU A 267 -38.39 0.85 45.64
N TYR A 268 -38.33 2.14 45.30
CA TYR A 268 -38.83 3.21 46.16
C TYR A 268 -40.37 3.17 46.31
N LYS A 269 -41.11 2.93 45.22
CA LYS A 269 -42.58 2.82 45.26
C LYS A 269 -43.06 1.66 46.14
N ASP A 270 -42.30 0.58 46.20
CA ASP A 270 -42.62 -0.62 46.98
C ASP A 270 -42.31 -0.50 48.50
N LYS A 271 -41.89 0.68 48.99
CA LYS A 271 -41.65 1.00 50.43
C LYS A 271 -40.64 0.08 51.16
N ASN A 272 -39.79 -0.66 50.45
CA ASN A 272 -38.89 -1.66 51.04
C ASN A 272 -37.48 -1.14 51.40
N ILE A 273 -37.21 0.17 51.28
CA ILE A 273 -35.86 0.75 51.49
C ILE A 273 -35.92 1.98 52.40
N GLN A 274 -34.96 2.11 53.32
CA GLN A 274 -34.77 3.32 54.15
C GLN A 274 -34.36 4.51 53.27
N GLU A 275 -35.11 5.61 53.36
CA GLU A 275 -34.99 6.84 52.54
C GLU A 275 -33.55 7.37 52.40
N GLY A 276 -32.71 7.22 53.44
CA GLY A 276 -31.29 7.64 53.43
C GLY A 276 -30.36 6.83 52.53
N GLN A 277 -30.65 5.53 52.30
CA GLN A 277 -29.83 4.70 51.40
C GLN A 277 -30.09 5.04 49.93
N LEU A 278 -31.30 5.47 49.61
CA LEU A 278 -31.71 5.89 48.27
C LEU A 278 -31.02 7.18 47.84
N ILE A 279 -30.97 8.17 48.74
CA ILE A 279 -30.27 9.45 48.52
C ILE A 279 -28.78 9.17 48.25
N SER A 280 -28.16 8.27 49.02
CA SER A 280 -26.75 7.88 48.80
C SER A 280 -26.51 7.22 47.43
N LEU A 281 -27.45 6.40 46.95
CA LEU A 281 -27.37 5.74 45.65
C LEU A 281 -27.57 6.75 44.49
N GLN A 282 -28.56 7.65 44.61
CA GLN A 282 -28.79 8.71 43.62
C GLN A 282 -27.60 9.68 43.50
N GLU A 283 -26.95 10.02 44.62
CA GLU A 283 -25.73 10.84 44.62
C GLU A 283 -24.55 10.12 43.94
N LYS A 284 -24.40 8.80 44.15
CA LYS A 284 -23.35 8.00 43.50
C LYS A 284 -23.56 7.91 41.99
N ILE A 285 -24.81 7.72 41.54
CA ILE A 285 -25.16 7.73 40.12
C ILE A 285 -24.88 9.11 39.50
N SER A 286 -25.30 10.19 40.17
CA SER A 286 -25.05 11.56 39.71
C SER A 286 -23.54 11.86 39.61
N LYS A 287 -22.74 11.35 40.56
CA LYS A 287 -21.27 11.44 40.49
C LYS A 287 -20.71 10.66 39.30
N LEU A 288 -21.16 9.43 39.05
CA LEU A 288 -20.76 8.62 37.90
C LEU A 288 -21.07 9.34 36.57
N GLU A 289 -22.26 9.91 36.43
CA GLU A 289 -22.63 10.72 35.26
C GLU A 289 -21.71 11.94 35.09
N SER A 290 -21.35 12.61 36.19
CA SER A 290 -20.42 13.75 36.15
C SER A 290 -18.98 13.38 35.76
N TYR A 291 -18.54 12.16 36.09
CA TYR A 291 -17.24 11.63 35.69
C TYR A 291 -17.24 11.25 34.21
N GLN A 292 -18.30 10.60 33.72
CA GLN A 292 -18.47 10.28 32.30
C GLN A 292 -18.50 11.55 31.44
N ARG A 293 -19.27 12.58 31.83
CA ARG A 293 -19.32 13.85 31.08
C ARG A 293 -17.97 14.57 31.01
N ARG A 294 -17.17 14.51 32.09
CA ARG A 294 -15.82 15.10 32.11
C ARG A 294 -14.86 14.36 31.18
N ASN A 295 -14.78 13.03 31.30
CA ASN A 295 -13.95 12.22 30.42
C ASN A 295 -14.33 12.41 28.94
N GLN A 296 -15.62 12.61 28.65
CA GLN A 296 -16.08 12.89 27.29
C GLN A 296 -15.59 14.24 26.76
N LYS A 297 -15.61 15.28 27.61
CA LYS A 297 -15.13 16.60 27.24
C LYS A 297 -13.61 16.58 26.99
N ASP A 298 -12.85 15.93 27.86
CA ASP A 298 -11.39 15.80 27.74
C ASP A 298 -11.01 15.04 26.45
N LEU A 299 -11.73 13.95 26.12
CA LEU A 299 -11.51 13.21 24.88
C LEU A 299 -11.84 14.06 23.64
N SER A 300 -12.90 14.87 23.70
CA SER A 300 -13.27 15.77 22.59
C SER A 300 -12.26 16.89 22.37
N GLU A 301 -11.69 17.44 23.44
CA GLU A 301 -10.63 18.45 23.39
C GLU A 301 -9.31 17.86 22.85
N LEU A 302 -8.95 16.64 23.25
CA LEU A 302 -7.80 15.91 22.71
C LEU A 302 -7.95 15.63 21.21
N VAL A 303 -9.13 15.20 20.76
CA VAL A 303 -9.40 14.99 19.33
C VAL A 303 -9.29 16.32 18.58
N SER A 304 -9.91 17.40 19.07
CA SER A 304 -9.87 18.72 18.43
C SER A 304 -8.46 19.35 18.34
N SER A 305 -7.62 19.09 19.34
CA SER A 305 -6.23 19.57 19.37
C SER A 305 -5.30 18.71 18.52
N SER A 306 -5.59 17.42 18.35
CA SER A 306 -4.88 16.60 17.38
C SER A 306 -5.17 17.01 15.94
N THR A 307 -6.40 17.41 15.60
CA THR A 307 -6.74 17.93 14.26
C THR A 307 -6.01 19.23 13.92
N SER A 308 -5.70 20.09 14.91
CA SER A 308 -4.91 21.32 14.69
C SER A 308 -3.40 21.07 14.63
N ILE A 309 -2.89 19.96 15.20
CA ILE A 309 -1.49 19.53 14.98
C ILE A 309 -1.29 19.00 13.55
N PHE A 310 -2.35 18.49 12.92
CA PHE A 310 -2.38 18.14 11.49
C PHE A 310 -2.57 19.34 10.55
N ASP A 311 -2.65 20.58 11.07
CA ASP A 311 -2.51 21.76 10.23
C ASP A 311 -1.15 21.73 9.54
N VAL A 312 -1.22 21.73 8.22
CA VAL A 312 -0.21 21.61 7.16
C VAL A 312 1.12 22.38 7.35
N LYS A 313 1.28 23.19 8.41
CA LYS A 313 2.50 23.94 8.70
C LYS A 313 3.72 23.06 9.01
N ASN A 314 3.57 21.89 9.63
CA ASN A 314 4.73 21.08 10.03
C ASN A 314 5.24 20.08 8.98
N LEU A 315 4.52 19.86 7.88
CA LEU A 315 5.03 19.08 6.72
C LEU A 315 5.94 19.92 5.81
N VAL A 316 5.86 21.26 5.90
CA VAL A 316 6.63 22.18 5.04
C VAL A 316 7.90 22.72 5.74
N PHE A 317 7.96 22.73 7.07
CA PHE A 317 9.00 23.47 7.80
C PHE A 317 10.35 22.76 8.01
N ASN A 318 10.52 21.50 7.58
CA ASN A 318 11.83 20.82 7.64
C ASN A 318 12.64 20.86 6.33
N ASN A 319 12.15 21.53 5.28
CA ASN A 319 12.90 21.69 4.01
C ASN A 319 13.58 23.05 3.85
N SER A 320 13.71 23.83 4.92
CA SER A 320 14.44 25.12 4.89
C SER A 320 15.51 25.22 5.97
N VAL A 321 16.58 24.43 5.82
CA VAL A 321 17.89 24.78 6.43
C VAL A 321 18.96 24.89 5.34
N LYS A 322 19.10 26.14 4.89
CA LYS A 322 20.34 26.87 4.56
C LYS A 322 21.39 26.18 3.71
N SER A 323 21.44 26.64 2.46
CA SER A 323 22.68 26.88 1.71
C SER A 323 23.59 27.86 2.48
N SER A 324 24.51 27.33 3.30
CA SER A 324 25.84 27.87 3.66
C SER A 324 26.28 27.17 4.94
N ASP A 325 27.11 26.15 4.79
CA ASP A 325 28.35 25.97 5.55
C ASP A 325 28.92 24.58 5.25
N THR A 326 30.03 24.60 4.52
CA THR A 326 30.86 23.46 4.21
C THR A 326 31.58 22.94 5.46
N MET A 327 31.83 21.63 5.46
CA MET A 327 32.81 20.89 6.28
C MET A 327 32.49 20.65 7.76
N ARG A 328 31.95 19.46 8.06
CA ARG A 328 32.48 18.44 9.01
C ARG A 328 31.33 17.58 9.53
N ALA A 329 31.24 16.34 9.05
CA ALA A 329 30.86 15.15 9.82
C ALA A 329 30.73 13.96 8.88
N THR A 330 31.86 13.55 8.30
CA THR A 330 32.08 12.13 8.02
C THR A 330 32.03 11.40 9.37
N ALA A 331 31.30 10.28 9.44
CA ALA A 331 31.13 9.39 10.61
C ALA A 331 29.91 9.64 11.54
N VAL A 332 28.68 9.41 11.04
CA VAL A 332 27.60 8.71 11.78
C VAL A 332 26.65 8.07 10.75
N LEU A 333 27.07 6.99 10.08
CA LEU A 333 26.22 6.26 9.10
C LEU A 333 26.01 4.77 9.42
N ASP A 334 26.29 4.32 10.65
CA ASP A 334 26.07 2.92 11.05
C ASP A 334 25.37 2.79 12.40
N LYS A 335 24.11 3.24 12.49
CA LYS A 335 23.21 2.73 13.53
C LYS A 335 21.83 2.42 12.94
N PRO A 336 21.31 1.20 13.16
CA PRO A 336 19.94 0.88 12.77
C PRO A 336 19.01 1.75 13.63
N PHE A 337 18.04 2.40 13.00
CA PHE A 337 16.90 2.98 13.70
C PHE A 337 16.00 1.84 14.20
N ASN A 338 16.49 1.11 15.19
CA ASN A 338 15.67 0.30 16.08
C ASN A 338 15.08 1.26 17.13
N ASN A 339 13.81 1.61 16.96
CA ASN A 339 12.78 1.52 18.00
C ASN A 339 11.48 2.19 17.52
N SER A 340 10.50 1.32 17.30
CA SER A 340 9.06 1.44 17.58
C SER A 340 8.38 2.81 17.54
N ILE A 341 7.22 2.83 16.88
CA ILE A 341 6.12 3.79 17.02
C ILE A 341 5.71 4.06 18.49
N LEU A 342 6.12 3.19 19.42
CA LEU A 342 6.05 3.40 20.87
C LEU A 342 6.92 4.56 21.39
N ASP A 343 8.03 4.92 20.73
CA ASP A 343 8.91 6.01 21.18
C ASP A 343 8.42 7.40 20.71
N ALA A 344 7.78 7.50 19.54
CA ALA A 344 7.15 8.76 19.13
C ALA A 344 5.93 9.10 20.01
N SER A 345 5.16 8.09 20.41
CA SER A 345 4.08 8.26 21.38
C SER A 345 4.61 8.57 22.79
N LYS A 346 5.76 8.03 23.20
CA LYS A 346 6.45 8.38 24.46
C LYS A 346 7.01 9.81 24.49
N VAL A 347 7.60 10.27 23.39
CA VAL A 347 8.15 11.64 23.26
C VAL A 347 7.03 12.68 23.24
N ILE A 348 5.87 12.36 22.65
CA ILE A 348 4.65 13.19 22.73
C ILE A 348 4.07 13.17 24.17
N PHE A 349 4.21 12.04 24.88
CA PHE A 349 3.77 11.91 26.28
C PHE A 349 4.66 12.68 27.28
N GLU A 350 5.98 12.70 27.06
CA GLU A 350 6.96 13.31 27.98
C GLU A 350 7.06 14.84 27.87
N THR A 351 6.59 15.41 26.76
CA THR A 351 6.67 16.86 26.46
C THR A 351 5.42 17.66 26.83
N SER A 352 4.35 17.00 27.28
CA SER A 352 3.10 17.65 27.73
C SER A 352 3.07 17.78 29.27
N PRO A 353 3.16 19.01 29.84
CA PRO A 353 3.08 19.25 31.28
C PRO A 353 1.77 18.74 31.91
N THR A 354 0.72 18.64 31.11
CA THR A 354 -0.65 18.24 31.50
C THR A 354 -0.83 16.72 31.60
N LEU A 355 0.01 15.91 30.93
CA LEU A 355 -0.04 14.45 31.01
C LEU A 355 0.83 13.88 32.15
N LYS A 356 1.85 14.63 32.60
CA LYS A 356 2.68 14.28 33.76
C LYS A 356 1.88 14.26 35.08
N SER A 357 0.90 15.15 35.22
CA SER A 357 0.02 15.19 36.40
C SER A 357 -0.98 14.03 36.45
N ALA A 358 -1.43 13.53 35.29
CA ALA A 358 -2.34 12.38 35.19
C ALA A 358 -1.66 11.06 35.58
N PHE A 359 -0.38 10.86 35.21
CA PHE A 359 0.36 9.63 35.55
C PHE A 359 0.80 9.59 37.02
N THR A 360 1.16 10.72 37.62
CA THR A 360 1.56 10.80 39.04
C THR A 360 0.40 10.44 40.01
N ILE A 361 -0.84 10.56 39.55
CA ILE A 361 -2.04 10.18 40.31
C ILE A 361 -2.34 8.66 40.21
N ILE A 362 -1.88 8.01 39.14
CA ILE A 362 -2.09 6.57 38.92
C ILE A 362 -1.07 5.74 39.70
N ASP A 363 0.20 6.16 39.77
CA ASP A 363 1.23 5.44 40.56
C ASP A 363 0.99 5.52 42.07
N LYS A 364 0.50 6.65 42.60
CA LYS A 364 0.16 6.77 44.04
C LYS A 364 -1.04 5.92 44.49
N ARG A 365 -1.78 5.30 43.57
CA ARG A 365 -2.87 4.34 43.89
C ARG A 365 -2.42 2.89 43.89
N LYS A 366 -1.22 2.57 43.39
CA LYS A 366 -0.64 1.23 43.47
C LYS A 366 0.11 0.97 44.78
N ASP A 367 0.69 2.02 45.38
CA ASP A 367 1.48 1.87 46.63
C ASP A 367 0.67 1.91 47.94
N ASN A 368 -0.67 1.99 47.87
CA ASN A 368 -1.56 1.99 49.05
C ASN A 368 -2.49 0.77 49.11
N LYS A 369 -2.06 -0.35 48.54
CA LYS A 369 -2.63 -1.68 48.77
C LYS A 369 -1.53 -2.66 49.17
N GLU A 370 -1.01 -2.47 50.38
CA GLU A 370 -0.65 -3.56 51.31
C GLU A 370 -1.22 -3.24 52.68
#